data_AF-A0A6S6R6R4-F1
#
_entry.id   AF-A0A6S6R6R4-F1
#
_cell.length_a   1.000
_cell.length_b   1.000
_cell.length_c   1.000
_cell.angle_alpha   90.00
_cell.angle_beta   90.00
_cell.angle_gamma   90.00
#
_symmetry.space_group_name_H-M   'P 1'
#
loop_
_entity.id
_entity.type
_entity.pdbx_description
1 polymer ?
#
loop_
_entity_poly.entity_id
_entity_poly.type
_entity_poly.pdbx_seq_one_letter_code
_entity_poly.pdbx_strand_id
1 'polypeptide(L)'
;MKTYFICNNCGNIIDYNSKDFDEILDDICNRVHTCTCGEVLTMDNSYPTLSAQDFIFSADLLFGKSKEIDKKILNEIHDIIQAENYVVDNTRLDKYLNKYEEIKERYPDNNKAYYLTISDEFDSYLVKQENDYDMVDIISLNMLLSRNRFRKPYVIMALSIIEQLFNNYFTKLSESKLSPFGASTFIKAYDTSGIQSCLNIIDSLLNEELKNKMDNYLLGFYDRWATFRKIRNDIIHSNSKYISKITLKKVQKLLDDSIDVFANLKSELYKNNKG
;
A
#
# COMPACT_ATOMS: atom_id res chain seq x y z
N MET A 1 -2.02 -12.53 6.99
CA MET A 1 -0.84 -11.64 6.99
C MET A 1 0.29 -12.37 6.30
N LYS A 2 1.04 -11.72 5.41
CA LYS A 2 2.21 -12.36 4.80
C LYS A 2 3.42 -12.29 5.73
N THR A 3 4.01 -13.43 6.05
CA THR A 3 5.17 -13.54 6.93
C THR A 3 6.18 -14.52 6.35
N TYR A 4 7.41 -14.06 6.26
CA TYR A 4 8.57 -14.80 5.77
C TYR A 4 9.63 -14.88 6.86
N PHE A 5 10.46 -15.92 6.79
CA PHE A 5 11.72 -16.01 7.50
C PHE A 5 12.84 -16.05 6.49
N ILE A 6 13.76 -15.09 6.58
CA ILE A 6 14.88 -14.98 5.64
C ILE A 6 16.15 -15.30 6.41
N CYS A 7 16.80 -16.41 6.05
CA CYS A 7 18.05 -16.80 6.68
C CYS A 7 19.15 -15.78 6.34
N ASN A 8 19.72 -15.12 7.35
CA ASN A 8 20.79 -14.15 7.14
C ASN A 8 22.08 -14.81 6.59
N ASN A 9 22.23 -16.13 6.82
CA ASN A 9 23.42 -16.88 6.44
C ASN A 9 23.38 -17.36 4.97
N CYS A 10 22.25 -17.83 4.45
CA CYS A 10 22.17 -18.33 3.06
C CYS A 10 21.11 -17.66 2.19
N GLY A 11 20.37 -16.70 2.74
CA GLY A 11 19.27 -16.02 2.07
C GLY A 11 18.04 -16.89 1.80
N ASN A 12 17.99 -18.16 2.24
CA ASN A 12 16.80 -18.99 2.01
C ASN A 12 15.55 -18.36 2.66
N ILE A 13 14.45 -18.31 1.90
CA ILE A 13 13.16 -17.81 2.36
C ILE A 13 12.29 -18.99 2.79
N ILE A 14 11.73 -18.91 3.98
CA ILE A 14 10.70 -19.82 4.47
C ILE A 14 9.39 -19.04 4.55
N ASP A 15 8.38 -19.54 3.87
CA ASP A 15 7.04 -18.94 3.79
C ASP A 15 6.16 -19.50 4.92
N TYR A 16 5.59 -18.60 5.73
CA TYR A 16 4.64 -18.92 6.82
C TYR A 16 3.21 -18.42 6.54
N ASN A 17 2.91 -18.00 5.30
CA ASN A 17 1.64 -17.39 4.90
C ASN A 17 0.43 -18.31 5.06
N SER A 18 0.63 -19.62 5.23
CA SER A 18 -0.44 -20.61 5.43
C SER A 18 -0.82 -20.85 6.89
N LYS A 19 -0.18 -20.18 7.85
CA LYS A 19 -0.38 -20.36 9.29
C LYS A 19 -1.01 -19.12 9.91
N ASP A 20 -1.85 -19.32 10.91
CA ASP A 20 -2.39 -18.20 11.70
C ASP A 20 -1.27 -17.57 12.55
N PHE A 21 -1.40 -16.28 12.91
CA PHE A 21 -0.34 -15.57 13.63
C PHE A 21 0.02 -16.22 14.98
N ASP A 22 -0.98 -16.75 15.69
CA ASP A 22 -0.76 -17.48 16.93
C ASP A 22 -0.01 -18.80 16.68
N GLU A 23 -0.28 -19.48 15.56
CA GLU A 23 0.47 -20.69 15.16
C GLU A 23 1.90 -20.35 14.75
N ILE A 24 2.11 -19.22 14.07
CA ILE A 24 3.44 -18.70 13.72
C ILE A 24 4.24 -18.43 15.00
N LEU A 25 3.65 -17.71 15.96
CA LEU A 25 4.26 -17.42 17.26
C LEU A 25 4.57 -18.69 18.05
N ASP A 26 3.65 -19.66 18.08
CA ASP A 26 3.86 -20.94 18.78
C ASP A 26 4.98 -21.76 18.12
N ASP A 27 5.01 -21.86 16.79
CA ASP A 27 6.06 -22.58 16.07
C ASP A 27 7.43 -21.93 16.32
N ILE A 28 7.54 -20.59 16.25
CA ILE A 28 8.83 -19.90 16.32
C ILE A 28 9.34 -19.67 17.75
N CYS A 29 8.45 -19.40 18.71
CA CYS A 29 8.87 -19.19 20.10
C CYS A 29 9.16 -20.51 20.81
N ASN A 30 8.48 -21.59 20.44
CA ASN A 30 8.56 -22.87 21.16
C ASN A 30 9.35 -23.95 20.41
N ARG A 31 9.75 -23.73 19.16
CA ARG A 31 10.58 -24.69 18.40
C ARG A 31 11.82 -24.02 17.80
N VAL A 32 12.93 -24.74 17.89
CA VAL A 32 14.17 -24.35 17.21
C VAL A 32 14.00 -24.65 15.72
N HIS A 33 13.73 -23.61 14.92
CA HIS A 33 13.71 -23.75 13.46
C HIS A 33 15.12 -23.60 12.91
N THR A 34 15.56 -24.58 12.14
CA THR A 34 16.84 -24.53 11.43
C THR A 34 16.60 -24.32 9.94
N CYS A 35 17.39 -23.45 9.35
CA CYS A 35 17.48 -23.31 7.91
C CYS A 35 18.11 -24.56 7.29
N THR A 36 17.92 -24.77 5.99
CA THR A 36 18.57 -25.84 5.22
C THR A 36 20.10 -25.76 5.24
N CYS A 37 20.67 -24.59 5.50
CA CYS A 37 22.11 -24.40 5.69
C CYS A 37 22.62 -24.73 7.11
N GLY A 38 21.73 -25.15 8.02
CA GLY A 38 22.04 -25.48 9.42
C GLY A 38 21.95 -24.29 10.38
N GLU A 39 21.74 -23.07 9.89
CA GLU A 39 21.60 -21.88 10.74
C GLU A 39 20.32 -21.94 11.56
N VAL A 40 20.41 -21.61 12.85
CA VAL A 40 19.22 -21.45 13.70
C VAL A 40 18.52 -20.14 13.32
N LEU A 41 17.24 -20.22 12.98
CA LEU A 41 16.40 -19.09 12.68
C LEU A 41 15.77 -18.57 13.96
N THR A 42 15.89 -17.27 14.19
CA THR A 42 15.27 -16.56 15.32
C THR A 42 14.29 -15.51 14.80
N MET A 43 13.56 -14.84 15.69
CA MET A 43 12.67 -13.73 15.32
C MET A 43 13.38 -12.59 14.58
N ASP A 44 14.70 -12.46 14.69
CA ASP A 44 15.49 -11.49 13.93
C ASP A 44 15.54 -11.81 12.43
N ASN A 45 15.26 -13.07 12.06
CA ASN A 45 15.10 -13.50 10.67
C ASN A 45 13.70 -13.23 10.12
N SER A 46 12.74 -12.79 10.95
CA SER A 46 11.39 -12.49 10.50
C SER A 46 11.37 -11.34 9.50
N TYR A 47 10.49 -11.48 8.51
CA TYR A 47 10.26 -10.48 7.48
C TYR A 47 8.76 -10.44 7.10
N PRO A 48 8.10 -9.27 7.11
CA PRO A 48 8.59 -7.99 7.63
C PRO A 48 9.02 -8.09 9.10
N THR A 49 9.81 -7.13 9.59
CA THR A 49 10.23 -7.12 11.01
C THR A 49 8.99 -7.09 11.91
N LEU A 50 9.09 -7.60 13.14
CA LEU A 50 7.98 -7.61 14.11
C LEU A 50 7.21 -6.28 14.19
N SER A 51 7.93 -5.16 14.30
CA SER A 51 7.32 -3.83 14.30
C SER A 51 6.53 -3.53 13.04
N ALA A 52 7.01 -3.94 11.87
CA ALA A 52 6.30 -3.77 10.59
C ALA A 52 5.10 -4.72 10.49
N GLN A 53 5.15 -5.92 11.09
CA GLN A 53 4.01 -6.83 11.17
C GLN A 53 2.86 -6.23 11.97
N ASP A 54 3.13 -5.58 13.11
CA ASP A 54 2.10 -4.87 13.89
C ASP A 54 1.41 -3.77 13.08
N PHE A 55 2.18 -3.02 12.29
CA PHE A 55 1.62 -2.02 11.38
C PHE A 55 0.80 -2.64 10.26
N ILE A 56 1.24 -3.76 9.67
CA ILE A 56 0.49 -4.48 8.63
C ILE A 56 -0.84 -4.98 9.18
N PHE A 57 -0.84 -5.59 10.36
CA PHE A 57 -2.06 -6.01 11.03
C PHE A 57 -3.02 -4.83 11.25
N SER A 58 -2.49 -3.71 11.73
CA SER A 58 -3.27 -2.48 11.91
C SER A 58 -3.83 -1.95 10.58
N ALA A 59 -3.07 -2.02 9.49
CA ALA A 59 -3.51 -1.63 8.16
C ALA A 59 -4.62 -2.55 7.64
N ASP A 60 -4.49 -3.86 7.83
CA ASP A 60 -5.51 -4.85 7.46
C ASP A 60 -6.83 -4.61 8.21
N LEU A 61 -6.76 -4.28 9.51
CA LEU A 61 -7.93 -3.88 10.30
C LEU A 61 -8.60 -2.62 9.75
N LEU A 62 -7.82 -1.58 9.42
CA LEU A 62 -8.35 -0.35 8.84
C LEU A 62 -8.98 -0.61 7.46
N PHE A 63 -8.37 -1.48 6.65
CA PHE A 63 -8.91 -1.88 5.35
C PHE A 63 -10.23 -2.65 5.49
N GLY A 64 -10.29 -3.60 6.43
CA GLY A 64 -11.51 -4.34 6.76
C GLY A 64 -12.63 -3.40 7.20
N LYS A 65 -12.34 -2.48 8.14
CA LYS A 65 -13.30 -1.47 8.59
C LYS A 65 -13.73 -0.53 7.47
N SER A 66 -12.82 -0.17 6.56
CA SER A 66 -13.18 0.60 5.37
C SER A 66 -14.23 -0.12 4.53
N LYS A 67 -14.07 -1.41 4.27
CA LYS A 67 -15.03 -2.20 3.49
C LYS A 67 -16.39 -2.32 4.19
N GLU A 68 -16.39 -2.54 5.51
CA GLU A 68 -17.63 -2.58 6.30
C GLU A 68 -18.42 -1.27 6.20
N ILE A 69 -17.73 -0.12 6.32
CA ILE A 69 -18.36 1.19 6.24
C ILE A 69 -18.84 1.50 4.82
N ASP A 70 -18.06 1.15 3.79
CA ASP A 70 -18.49 1.29 2.39
C ASP A 70 -19.80 0.52 2.13
N LYS A 71 -19.91 -0.70 2.65
CA LYS A 71 -21.13 -1.51 2.56
C LYS A 71 -22.31 -0.87 3.30
N LYS A 72 -22.09 -0.31 4.49
CA LYS A 72 -23.13 0.39 5.25
C LYS A 72 -23.64 1.64 4.53
N ILE A 73 -22.73 2.43 3.97
CA ILE A 73 -23.09 3.63 3.20
C ILE A 73 -23.87 3.23 1.94
N LEU A 74 -23.44 2.17 1.25
CA LEU A 74 -24.15 1.67 0.07
C LEU A 74 -25.60 1.29 0.43
N ASN A 75 -25.78 0.53 1.52
CA ASN A 75 -27.11 0.19 2.01
C ASN A 75 -27.94 1.44 2.37
N GLU A 76 -27.34 2.43 3.06
CA GLU A 76 -28.01 3.71 3.37
C GLU A 76 -28.49 4.43 2.10
N ILE A 77 -27.68 4.44 1.04
CA ILE A 77 -28.05 5.02 -0.26
C ILE A 77 -29.22 4.25 -0.88
N HIS A 78 -29.19 2.91 -0.87
CA HIS A 78 -30.31 2.09 -1.37
C HIS A 78 -31.60 2.32 -0.58
N ASP A 79 -31.52 2.39 0.75
CA ASP A 79 -32.66 2.61 1.64
C ASP A 79 -33.31 3.99 1.37
N ILE A 80 -32.49 5.04 1.20
CA ILE A 80 -32.97 6.38 0.82
C ILE A 80 -33.65 6.33 -0.55
N ILE A 81 -33.05 5.61 -1.50
CA ILE A 81 -33.59 5.55 -2.86
C ILE A 81 -34.97 4.88 -2.90
N GLN A 82 -35.14 3.82 -2.11
CA GLN A 82 -36.43 3.14 -1.96
C GLN A 82 -37.47 4.01 -1.24
N ALA A 83 -37.05 4.73 -0.19
CA ALA A 83 -37.96 5.57 0.59
C ALA A 83 -38.53 6.76 -0.22
N GLU A 84 -37.71 7.35 -1.09
CA GLU A 84 -38.07 8.51 -1.92
C GLU A 84 -38.74 8.11 -3.25
N ASN A 85 -38.94 6.81 -3.51
CA ASN A 85 -39.54 6.26 -4.74
C ASN A 85 -38.84 6.65 -6.06
N TYR A 86 -37.51 6.84 -6.04
CA TYR A 86 -36.78 7.10 -7.28
C TYR A 86 -36.87 5.90 -8.25
N VAL A 87 -36.93 6.18 -9.55
CA VAL A 87 -37.07 5.14 -10.60
C VAL A 87 -35.68 4.65 -11.04
N VAL A 88 -34.81 4.34 -10.08
CA VAL A 88 -33.45 3.87 -10.33
C VAL A 88 -33.26 2.49 -9.71
N ASP A 89 -33.09 1.48 -10.55
CA ASP A 89 -32.76 0.14 -10.06
C ASP A 89 -31.34 0.07 -9.45
N ASN A 90 -31.11 -0.92 -8.59
CA ASN A 90 -29.83 -1.09 -7.88
C ASN A 90 -28.63 -1.24 -8.82
N THR A 91 -28.81 -1.85 -10.01
CA THR A 91 -27.71 -2.06 -10.97
C THR A 91 -27.28 -0.75 -11.60
N ARG A 92 -28.25 0.10 -11.96
CA ARG A 92 -28.02 1.43 -12.53
C ARG A 92 -27.38 2.36 -11.50
N LEU A 93 -27.84 2.30 -10.25
CA LEU A 93 -27.23 3.02 -9.13
C LEU A 93 -25.77 2.61 -8.89
N ASP A 94 -25.48 1.30 -8.85
CA ASP A 94 -24.11 0.82 -8.72
C ASP A 94 -23.20 1.32 -9.86
N LYS A 95 -23.72 1.38 -11.09
CA LYS A 95 -23.00 1.95 -12.24
C LYS A 95 -22.66 3.43 -12.00
N TYR A 96 -23.60 4.22 -11.48
CA TYR A 96 -23.38 5.63 -11.17
C TYR A 96 -22.37 5.84 -10.04
N LEU A 97 -22.48 5.06 -8.96
CA LEU A 97 -21.53 5.08 -7.84
C LEU A 97 -20.10 4.70 -8.28
N ASN A 98 -19.97 3.69 -9.16
CA ASN A 98 -18.70 3.33 -9.77
C ASN A 98 -18.16 4.48 -10.63
N LYS A 99 -19.01 5.13 -11.44
CA LYS A 99 -18.59 6.21 -12.31
C LYS A 99 -18.10 7.43 -11.52
N TYR A 100 -18.78 7.77 -10.44
CA TYR A 100 -18.37 8.86 -9.56
C TYR A 100 -16.97 8.60 -8.97
N GLU A 101 -16.70 7.38 -8.51
CA GLU A 101 -15.37 6.98 -8.02
C GLU A 101 -14.28 7.01 -9.12
N GLU A 102 -14.62 6.72 -10.39
CA GLU A 102 -13.69 6.86 -11.53
C GLU A 102 -13.35 8.30 -11.87
N ILE A 103 -14.36 9.19 -11.91
CA ILE A 103 -14.16 10.62 -12.19
C ILE A 103 -13.26 11.20 -11.10
N LYS A 104 -13.57 10.89 -9.84
CA LYS A 104 -12.81 11.31 -8.68
C LYS A 104 -11.34 10.93 -8.74
N GLU A 105 -11.00 9.74 -9.23
CA GLU A 105 -9.61 9.25 -9.38
C GLU A 105 -8.73 10.16 -10.27
N ARG A 106 -9.34 10.97 -11.14
CA ARG A 106 -8.62 11.87 -12.06
C ARG A 106 -8.11 13.13 -11.38
N TYR A 107 -8.62 13.43 -10.19
CA TYR A 107 -8.33 14.66 -9.47
C TYR A 107 -7.46 14.37 -8.25
N PRO A 108 -6.49 15.24 -7.94
CA PRO A 108 -5.63 15.05 -6.78
C PRO A 108 -6.42 15.27 -5.48
N ASP A 109 -6.16 14.41 -4.51
CA ASP A 109 -6.86 14.38 -3.21
C ASP A 109 -6.66 15.65 -2.37
N ASN A 110 -5.78 16.58 -2.76
CA ASN A 110 -5.28 17.68 -1.94
C ASN A 110 -5.96 19.03 -2.15
N ASN A 111 -6.84 19.17 -3.14
CA ASN A 111 -7.42 20.48 -3.47
C ASN A 111 -8.96 20.46 -3.45
N LYS A 112 -9.54 21.18 -2.48
CA LYS A 112 -10.99 21.35 -2.34
C LYS A 112 -11.64 22.02 -3.55
N ALA A 113 -10.89 22.80 -4.34
CA ALA A 113 -11.40 23.45 -5.54
C ALA A 113 -11.91 22.45 -6.59
N TYR A 114 -11.35 21.23 -6.62
CA TYR A 114 -11.79 20.20 -7.56
C TYR A 114 -13.12 19.53 -7.17
N TYR A 115 -13.63 19.75 -5.96
CA TYR A 115 -14.88 19.13 -5.54
C TYR A 115 -16.05 19.56 -6.44
N LEU A 116 -16.14 20.86 -6.75
CA LEU A 116 -17.14 21.40 -7.67
C LEU A 116 -16.94 20.83 -9.08
N THR A 117 -15.70 20.78 -9.57
CA THR A 117 -15.37 20.22 -10.89
C THR A 117 -15.72 18.73 -11.02
N ILE A 118 -15.48 17.94 -9.97
CA ILE A 118 -15.85 16.52 -9.92
C ILE A 118 -17.39 16.37 -10.00
N SER A 119 -18.12 17.23 -9.27
CA SER A 119 -19.58 17.27 -9.35
C SER A 119 -20.01 17.61 -10.77
N ASP A 120 -19.56 18.74 -11.31
CA ASP A 120 -19.93 19.21 -12.66
C ASP A 120 -19.65 18.17 -13.77
N GLU A 121 -18.53 17.45 -13.68
CA GLU A 121 -18.19 16.38 -14.64
C GLU A 121 -19.12 15.17 -14.49
N PHE A 122 -19.45 14.80 -13.25
CA PHE A 122 -20.39 13.72 -12.99
C PHE A 122 -21.81 14.08 -13.42
N ASP A 123 -22.26 15.31 -13.15
CA ASP A 123 -23.53 15.87 -13.61
C ASP A 123 -23.61 15.84 -15.14
N SER A 124 -22.53 16.26 -15.81
CA SER A 124 -22.41 16.20 -17.27
C SER A 124 -22.45 14.77 -17.81
N TYR A 125 -21.88 13.80 -17.10
CA TYR A 125 -21.98 12.39 -17.46
C TYR A 125 -23.42 11.88 -17.32
N LEU A 126 -24.08 12.23 -16.21
CA LEU A 126 -25.46 11.86 -15.92
C LEU A 126 -26.42 12.41 -16.98
N VAL A 127 -26.36 13.71 -17.31
CA VAL A 127 -27.21 14.35 -18.34
C VAL A 127 -27.11 13.63 -19.70
N LYS A 128 -25.94 13.11 -20.06
CA LYS A 128 -25.71 12.37 -21.31
C LYS A 128 -26.31 10.95 -21.33
N GLN A 129 -26.79 10.42 -20.21
CA GLN A 129 -27.37 9.09 -20.16
C GLN A 129 -28.88 9.06 -20.50
N GLU A 130 -29.49 10.22 -20.83
CA GLU A 130 -30.90 10.46 -21.20
C GLU A 130 -31.96 9.91 -20.20
N ASN A 131 -32.84 10.80 -19.74
CA ASN A 131 -33.88 10.64 -18.70
C ASN A 131 -33.35 10.35 -17.28
N ASP A 132 -33.46 11.34 -16.40
CA ASP A 132 -34.18 11.24 -15.12
C ASP A 132 -34.21 12.60 -14.39
N TYR A 133 -35.35 12.96 -13.81
CA TYR A 133 -35.48 14.14 -12.92
C TYR A 133 -34.77 13.93 -11.57
N ASP A 134 -34.28 12.71 -11.31
CA ASP A 134 -33.72 12.21 -10.06
C ASP A 134 -32.19 12.50 -9.90
N MET A 135 -31.60 13.24 -10.84
CA MET A 135 -30.14 13.39 -10.97
C MET A 135 -29.49 14.20 -9.85
N VAL A 136 -30.15 15.25 -9.36
CA VAL A 136 -29.62 16.14 -8.29
C VAL A 136 -29.47 15.38 -6.96
N ASP A 137 -30.38 14.45 -6.70
CA ASP A 137 -30.36 13.65 -5.47
C ASP A 137 -29.30 12.55 -5.53
N ILE A 138 -29.03 11.96 -6.69
CA ILE A 138 -27.93 10.99 -6.89
C ILE A 138 -26.56 11.62 -6.62
N ILE A 139 -26.35 12.87 -7.03
CA ILE A 139 -25.10 13.61 -6.77
C ILE A 139 -24.90 13.81 -5.27
N SER A 140 -25.96 14.22 -4.57
CA SER A 140 -25.96 14.44 -3.13
C SER A 140 -25.75 13.12 -2.35
N LEU A 141 -26.33 12.03 -2.81
CA LEU A 141 -26.15 10.69 -2.24
C LEU A 141 -24.71 10.16 -2.43
N ASN A 142 -24.07 10.46 -3.56
CA ASN A 142 -22.68 10.09 -3.80
C ASN A 142 -21.71 10.77 -2.82
N MET A 143 -22.07 11.93 -2.25
CA MET A 143 -21.30 12.54 -1.17
C MET A 143 -21.24 11.68 0.08
N LEU A 144 -22.22 10.81 0.32
CA LEU A 144 -22.24 9.91 1.48
C LEU A 144 -21.03 8.96 1.48
N LEU A 145 -20.52 8.60 0.30
CA LEU A 145 -19.29 7.80 0.16
C LEU A 145 -18.07 8.46 0.82
N SER A 146 -18.07 9.78 0.98
CA SER A 146 -17.00 10.51 1.68
C SER A 146 -17.02 10.36 3.19
N ARG A 147 -18.12 9.83 3.78
CA ARG A 147 -18.23 9.60 5.22
C ARG A 147 -17.32 8.49 5.71
N ASN A 148 -16.73 7.68 4.81
CA ASN A 148 -15.78 6.66 5.20
C ASN A 148 -14.45 7.25 5.68
N ARG A 149 -14.38 7.48 7.00
CA ARG A 149 -13.21 8.01 7.70
C ARG A 149 -12.00 7.06 7.79
N PHE A 150 -12.14 5.79 7.40
CA PHE A 150 -11.08 4.79 7.50
C PHE A 150 -10.21 4.71 6.25
N ARG A 151 -10.71 5.17 5.10
CA ARG A 151 -9.96 5.09 3.82
C ARG A 151 -8.62 5.81 3.89
N LYS A 152 -8.62 7.05 4.41
CA LYS A 152 -7.43 7.90 4.49
C LYS A 152 -6.38 7.38 5.49
N PRO A 153 -6.72 7.05 6.75
CA PRO A 153 -5.79 6.41 7.68
C PRO A 153 -5.17 5.14 7.12
N TYR A 154 -5.95 4.29 6.46
CA TYR A 154 -5.45 3.09 5.82
C TYR A 154 -4.37 3.40 4.77
N VAL A 155 -4.65 4.31 3.83
CA VAL A 155 -3.68 4.66 2.78
C VAL A 155 -2.38 5.21 3.37
N ILE A 156 -2.47 6.08 4.38
CA ILE A 156 -1.30 6.62 5.07
C ILE A 156 -0.49 5.48 5.69
N MET A 157 -1.15 4.57 6.41
CA MET A 157 -0.49 3.45 7.09
C MET A 157 0.19 2.50 6.11
N ALA A 158 -0.52 2.08 5.06
CA ALA A 158 0.02 1.20 4.02
C ALA A 158 1.26 1.81 3.33
N LEU A 159 1.21 3.10 2.98
CA LEU A 159 2.34 3.78 2.34
C LEU A 159 3.52 4.00 3.29
N SER A 160 3.27 4.17 4.60
CA SER A 160 4.33 4.22 5.62
C SER A 160 4.99 2.86 5.83
N ILE A 161 4.22 1.76 5.79
CA ILE A 161 4.78 0.40 5.85
C ILE A 161 5.72 0.16 4.68
N ILE A 162 5.30 0.49 3.45
CA ILE A 162 6.15 0.31 2.26
C ILE A 162 7.44 1.12 2.39
N GLU A 163 7.40 2.36 2.93
CA GLU A 163 8.61 3.13 3.22
C GLU A 163 9.52 2.41 4.21
N GLN A 164 8.95 1.84 5.27
CA GLN A 164 9.70 1.08 6.26
C GLN A 164 10.35 -0.17 5.66
N LEU A 165 9.66 -0.90 4.78
CA LEU A 165 10.21 -2.06 4.07
C LEU A 165 11.39 -1.65 3.19
N PHE A 166 11.26 -0.54 2.45
CA PHE A 166 12.33 0.02 1.64
C PHE A 166 13.54 0.42 2.50
N ASN A 167 13.33 1.18 3.57
CA ASN A 167 14.40 1.62 4.46
C ASN A 167 15.11 0.44 5.13
N ASN A 168 14.37 -0.61 5.51
CA ASN A 168 14.95 -1.83 6.06
C ASN A 168 15.87 -2.53 5.04
N TYR A 169 15.43 -2.67 3.79
CA TYR A 169 16.26 -3.22 2.72
C TYR A 169 17.49 -2.34 2.45
N PHE A 170 17.29 -1.03 2.34
CA PHE A 170 18.35 -0.07 2.01
C PHE A 170 19.45 0.01 3.07
N THR A 171 19.07 -0.03 4.34
CA THR A 171 20.01 -0.14 5.46
C THR A 171 20.86 -1.39 5.32
N LYS A 172 20.24 -2.56 5.06
CA LYS A 172 20.98 -3.82 4.90
C LYS A 172 21.90 -3.81 3.67
N LEU A 173 21.45 -3.21 2.57
CA LEU A 173 22.29 -3.00 1.39
C LEU A 173 23.53 -2.15 1.72
N SER A 174 23.33 -1.02 2.40
CA SER A 174 24.42 -0.12 2.79
C SER A 174 25.42 -0.79 3.72
N GLU A 175 24.93 -1.50 4.75
CA GLU A 175 25.76 -2.28 5.69
C GLU A 175 26.57 -3.38 4.98
N SER A 176 26.05 -3.95 3.90
CA SER A 176 26.77 -4.99 3.14
C SER A 176 27.88 -4.46 2.24
N LYS A 177 27.80 -3.20 1.80
CA LYS A 177 28.71 -2.61 0.82
C LYS A 177 29.74 -1.67 1.43
N LEU A 178 29.47 -1.15 2.62
CA LEU A 178 30.30 -0.15 3.28
C LEU A 178 30.86 -0.67 4.60
N SER A 179 31.96 -0.10 5.06
CA SER A 179 32.46 -0.35 6.42
C SER A 179 31.41 0.08 7.46
N PRO A 180 31.41 -0.44 8.69
CA PRO A 180 30.42 -0.06 9.71
C PRO A 180 30.33 1.45 9.94
N PHE A 181 31.47 2.14 9.95
CA PHE A 181 31.52 3.60 10.06
C PHE A 181 31.00 4.29 8.78
N GLY A 182 31.34 3.77 7.59
CA GLY A 182 30.85 4.28 6.32
C GLY A 182 29.34 4.12 6.16
N ALA A 183 28.80 2.95 6.48
CA ALA A 183 27.36 2.68 6.47
C ALA A 183 26.60 3.60 7.41
N SER A 184 27.06 3.76 8.66
CA SER A 184 26.42 4.67 9.63
C SER A 184 26.42 6.12 9.17
N THR A 185 27.54 6.61 8.64
CA THR A 185 27.66 7.98 8.12
C THR A 185 26.75 8.18 6.91
N PHE A 186 26.70 7.17 6.02
CA PHE A 186 25.91 7.19 4.82
C PHE A 186 24.39 7.17 5.11
N ILE A 187 23.94 6.29 6.01
CA ILE A 187 22.53 6.22 6.43
C ILE A 187 22.10 7.53 7.11
N LYS A 188 22.94 8.14 7.95
CA LYS A 188 22.67 9.45 8.55
C LYS A 188 22.54 10.57 7.50
N ALA A 189 23.35 10.53 6.45
CA ALA A 189 23.21 11.47 5.33
C ALA A 189 21.92 11.18 4.54
N TYR A 190 21.53 9.92 4.38
CA TYR A 190 20.29 9.49 3.73
C TYR A 190 19.04 9.99 4.48
N ASP A 191 19.03 9.94 5.82
CA ASP A 191 17.91 10.45 6.64
C ASP A 191 17.61 11.94 6.42
N THR A 192 18.56 12.67 5.81
CA THR A 192 18.46 14.10 5.47
C THR A 192 18.41 14.39 3.96
N SER A 193 18.50 13.36 3.11
CA SER A 193 18.59 13.49 1.64
C SER A 193 17.29 13.13 0.91
N GLY A 194 17.00 13.77 -0.23
CA GLY A 194 15.83 13.47 -1.06
C GLY A 194 15.96 12.16 -1.84
N ILE A 195 14.82 11.51 -2.16
CA ILE A 195 14.75 10.14 -2.71
C ILE A 195 15.57 9.91 -3.98
N GLN A 196 15.70 10.92 -4.84
CA GLN A 196 16.44 10.80 -6.10
C GLN A 196 17.94 10.62 -5.85
N SER A 197 18.50 11.31 -4.85
CA SER A 197 19.88 11.11 -4.43
C SER A 197 20.08 9.67 -3.95
N CYS A 198 19.09 9.12 -3.25
CA CYS A 198 19.14 7.78 -2.71
C CYS A 198 19.03 6.71 -3.79
N LEU A 199 18.14 6.88 -4.77
CA LEU A 199 18.03 6.00 -5.94
C LEU A 199 19.32 5.98 -6.75
N ASN A 200 19.93 7.13 -6.99
CA ASN A 200 21.20 7.22 -7.70
C ASN A 200 22.33 6.47 -6.97
N ILE A 201 22.33 6.51 -5.63
CA ILE A 201 23.32 5.78 -4.86
C ILE A 201 23.03 4.26 -4.84
N ILE A 202 21.76 3.85 -4.74
CA ILE A 202 21.36 2.44 -4.89
C ILE A 202 21.83 1.89 -6.24
N ASP A 203 21.54 2.59 -7.33
CA ASP A 203 21.93 2.17 -8.68
C ASP A 203 23.45 1.99 -8.82
N SER A 204 24.25 2.78 -8.09
CA SER A 204 25.71 2.66 -8.07
C SER A 204 26.25 1.48 -7.24
N LEU A 205 25.43 0.86 -6.40
CA LEU A 205 25.81 -0.24 -5.49
C LEU A 205 25.31 -1.62 -5.95
N LEU A 206 24.42 -1.67 -6.95
CA LEU A 206 23.89 -2.91 -7.51
C LEU A 206 24.87 -3.52 -8.52
N ASN A 207 25.09 -4.84 -8.43
CA ASN A 207 25.76 -5.57 -9.52
C ASN A 207 24.78 -5.80 -10.68
N GLU A 208 25.26 -6.11 -11.90
CA GLU A 208 24.40 -6.28 -13.08
C GLU A 208 23.31 -7.33 -12.89
N GLU A 209 23.57 -8.40 -12.12
CA GLU A 209 22.58 -9.45 -11.86
C GLU A 209 21.45 -8.97 -10.94
N LEU A 210 21.77 -8.28 -9.84
CA LEU A 210 20.79 -7.65 -8.95
C LEU A 210 20.08 -6.51 -9.66
N LYS A 211 20.77 -5.74 -10.50
CA LYS A 211 20.17 -4.69 -11.32
C LYS A 211 19.17 -5.29 -12.31
N ASN A 212 19.53 -6.36 -13.03
CA ASN A 212 18.60 -7.06 -13.92
C ASN A 212 17.43 -7.74 -13.19
N LYS A 213 17.67 -8.32 -12.00
CA LYS A 213 16.59 -8.87 -11.14
C LYS A 213 15.69 -7.75 -10.66
N MET A 214 16.26 -6.65 -10.16
CA MET A 214 15.52 -5.46 -9.79
C MET A 214 14.74 -4.96 -10.99
N ASP A 215 15.35 -4.73 -12.16
CA ASP A 215 14.78 -4.30 -13.46
C ASP A 215 13.61 -5.18 -13.92
N ASN A 216 13.70 -6.50 -13.73
CA ASN A 216 12.62 -7.44 -13.99
C ASN A 216 11.44 -7.30 -12.99
N TYR A 217 11.70 -6.93 -11.74
CA TYR A 217 10.67 -6.51 -10.77
C TYR A 217 10.28 -5.01 -10.92
N LEU A 218 11.11 -4.22 -11.60
CA LEU A 218 11.16 -2.75 -11.66
C LEU A 218 10.45 -2.15 -12.86
N LEU A 219 9.63 -2.88 -13.62
CA LEU A 219 8.74 -2.26 -14.61
C LEU A 219 7.86 -1.19 -13.92
N GLY A 220 8.40 0.03 -13.84
CA GLY A 220 7.93 1.15 -13.04
C GLY A 220 7.97 1.01 -11.51
N PHE A 221 8.76 0.15 -10.83
CA PHE A 221 8.68 0.12 -9.33
C PHE A 221 9.14 1.44 -8.69
N TYR A 222 10.29 1.99 -9.08
CA TYR A 222 10.75 3.29 -8.54
C TYR A 222 9.85 4.44 -8.95
N ASP A 223 9.37 4.46 -10.20
CA ASP A 223 8.40 5.46 -10.66
C ASP A 223 7.07 5.34 -9.90
N ARG A 224 6.57 4.11 -9.69
CA ARG A 224 5.41 3.83 -8.86
C ARG A 224 5.67 4.30 -7.45
N TRP A 225 6.79 3.95 -6.83
CA TRP A 225 7.16 4.35 -5.48
C TRP A 225 7.24 5.87 -5.31
N ALA A 226 7.94 6.58 -6.21
CA ALA A 226 8.01 8.03 -6.22
C ALA A 226 6.62 8.67 -6.37
N THR A 227 5.81 8.12 -7.29
CA THR A 227 4.40 8.52 -7.46
C THR A 227 3.60 8.27 -6.18
N PHE A 228 3.81 7.14 -5.50
CA PHE A 228 3.09 6.77 -4.28
C PHE A 228 3.52 7.58 -3.06
N ARG A 229 4.80 7.96 -2.93
CA ARG A 229 5.24 8.91 -1.91
C ARG A 229 4.68 10.30 -2.16
N LYS A 230 4.60 10.71 -3.42
CA LYS A 230 3.89 11.94 -3.79
C LYS A 230 2.41 11.86 -3.39
N ILE A 231 1.72 10.78 -3.74
CA ILE A 231 0.33 10.50 -3.32
C ILE A 231 0.21 10.50 -1.79
N ARG A 232 1.12 9.83 -1.07
CA ARG A 232 1.12 9.81 0.40
C ARG A 232 1.22 11.22 0.97
N ASN A 233 2.21 11.98 0.53
CA ASN A 233 2.45 13.33 1.02
C ASN A 233 1.28 14.24 0.66
N ASP A 234 0.74 14.13 -0.56
CA ASP A 234 -0.47 14.81 -1.00
C ASP A 234 -1.65 14.46 -0.09
N ILE A 235 -1.84 13.19 0.28
CA ILE A 235 -2.93 12.72 1.16
C ILE A 235 -2.72 13.16 2.61
N ILE A 236 -1.50 13.05 3.17
CA ILE A 236 -1.18 13.45 4.55
C ILE A 236 -1.43 14.96 4.71
N HIS A 237 -0.96 15.77 3.76
CA HIS A 237 -1.07 17.22 3.81
C HIS A 237 -2.38 17.76 3.22
N SER A 238 -3.20 16.88 2.65
CA SER A 238 -4.56 17.19 2.20
C SER A 238 -5.51 17.42 3.38
N ASN A 239 -6.27 18.51 3.33
CA ASN A 239 -7.45 18.71 4.19
C ASN A 239 -8.70 17.97 3.69
N SER A 240 -8.59 17.26 2.57
CA SER A 240 -9.65 16.46 1.99
C SER A 240 -9.66 15.06 2.61
N LYS A 241 -10.88 14.58 2.85
CA LYS A 241 -11.17 13.24 3.39
C LYS A 241 -11.41 12.21 2.28
N TYR A 242 -11.27 12.62 1.02
CA TYR A 242 -11.92 11.98 -0.11
C TYR A 242 -11.03 10.97 -0.83
N ILE A 243 -10.72 9.82 -0.21
CA ILE A 243 -9.99 8.74 -0.91
C ILE A 243 -10.95 7.87 -1.73
N SER A 244 -10.62 7.57 -2.98
CA SER A 244 -11.44 6.70 -3.83
C SER A 244 -11.29 5.22 -3.44
N LYS A 245 -12.30 4.40 -3.75
CA LYS A 245 -12.19 2.93 -3.58
C LYS A 245 -11.16 2.31 -4.53
N ILE A 246 -10.87 2.98 -5.63
CA ILE A 246 -9.87 2.55 -6.63
C ILE A 246 -8.47 2.72 -6.04
N THR A 247 -8.18 3.88 -5.45
CA THR A 247 -6.93 4.15 -4.72
C THR A 247 -6.71 3.13 -3.62
N LEU A 248 -7.75 2.80 -2.82
CA LEU A 248 -7.64 1.78 -1.78
C LEU A 248 -7.16 0.44 -2.32
N LYS A 249 -7.77 -0.06 -3.39
CA LYS A 249 -7.40 -1.34 -4.00
C LYS A 249 -5.98 -1.31 -4.58
N LYS A 250 -5.60 -0.21 -5.23
CA LYS A 250 -4.24 -0.01 -5.77
C LYS A 250 -3.19 -0.02 -4.65
N VAL A 251 -3.46 0.66 -3.54
CA VAL A 251 -2.56 0.73 -2.38
C VAL A 251 -2.46 -0.63 -1.68
N GLN A 252 -3.56 -1.37 -1.50
CA GLN A 252 -3.51 -2.73 -0.94
C GLN A 252 -2.63 -3.64 -1.78
N LYS A 253 -2.90 -3.68 -3.09
CA LYS A 253 -2.11 -4.51 -4.01
C LYS A 253 -0.63 -4.15 -3.95
N LEU A 254 -0.31 -2.85 -3.94
CA LEU A 254 1.07 -2.40 -3.83
C LEU A 254 1.73 -2.84 -2.52
N LEU A 255 1.03 -2.75 -1.39
CA LEU A 255 1.54 -3.22 -0.10
C LEU A 255 1.86 -4.71 -0.17
N ASP A 256 0.91 -5.51 -0.67
CA ASP A 256 1.06 -6.96 -0.82
C ASP A 256 2.23 -7.33 -1.74
N ASP A 257 2.36 -6.64 -2.88
CA ASP A 257 3.46 -6.82 -3.84
C ASP A 257 4.81 -6.38 -3.23
N SER A 258 4.82 -5.29 -2.45
CA SER A 258 6.05 -4.74 -1.85
C SER A 258 6.65 -5.67 -0.81
N ILE A 259 5.82 -6.33 0.00
CA ILE A 259 6.30 -7.31 0.98
C ILE A 259 7.06 -8.43 0.26
N ASP A 260 6.51 -8.99 -0.81
CA ASP A 260 7.13 -10.08 -1.55
C ASP A 260 8.42 -9.63 -2.25
N VAL A 261 8.39 -8.47 -2.92
CA VAL A 261 9.55 -7.93 -3.63
C VAL A 261 10.71 -7.69 -2.68
N PHE A 262 10.48 -6.99 -1.57
CA PHE A 262 11.56 -6.67 -0.64
C PHE A 262 12.05 -7.89 0.14
N ALA A 263 11.19 -8.90 0.39
CA ALA A 263 11.64 -10.18 0.93
C ALA A 263 12.65 -10.85 -0.02
N ASN A 264 12.33 -10.92 -1.31
CA ASN A 264 13.21 -11.49 -2.33
C ASN A 264 14.52 -10.69 -2.48
N LEU A 265 14.45 -9.36 -2.51
CA LEU A 265 15.65 -8.52 -2.59
C LEU A 265 16.58 -8.72 -1.38
N LYS A 266 16.01 -8.81 -0.17
CA LYS A 266 16.77 -9.07 1.06
C LYS A 266 17.39 -10.47 1.04
N SER A 267 16.67 -11.48 0.54
CA SER A 267 17.19 -12.84 0.31
C SER A 267 18.40 -12.85 -0.62
N GLU A 268 18.29 -12.21 -1.78
CA GLU A 268 19.38 -12.12 -2.76
C GLU A 268 20.60 -11.39 -2.21
N LEU A 269 20.40 -10.34 -1.42
CA LEU A 269 21.48 -9.65 -0.73
C LEU A 269 22.30 -10.61 0.15
N TYR A 270 21.64 -11.46 0.93
CA TYR A 270 22.32 -12.42 1.80
C TYR A 270 23.02 -13.54 1.02
N LYS A 271 22.49 -13.95 -0.13
CA LYS A 271 23.18 -14.90 -1.02
C LYS A 271 24.47 -14.31 -1.59
N ASN A 272 24.43 -13.05 -2.00
CA ASN A 272 25.55 -12.39 -2.70
C ASN A 272 26.70 -11.94 -1.79
N ASN A 273 26.48 -11.76 -0.48
CA ASN A 273 27.54 -11.40 0.46
C ASN A 273 28.48 -12.56 0.85
N LYS A 274 28.31 -13.73 0.22
CA LYS A 274 29.14 -14.93 0.44
C LYS A 274 30.09 -15.27 -0.71
N GLY A 275 30.14 -14.44 -1.75
CA GLY A 275 31.19 -14.47 -2.78
C GLY A 275 32.27 -13.45 -2.49
#